data_AF-A0A5E4J1Z9-F1
#
_entry.id   AF-A0A5E4J1Z9-F1
#
_cell.length_a   1.000
_cell.length_b   1.000
_cell.length_c   1.000
_cell.angle_alpha   90.00
_cell.angle_beta   90.00
_cell.angle_gamma   90.00
#
_symmetry.space_group_name_H-M   'P 1'
#
loop_
_entity.id
_entity.type
_entity.pdbx_description
1 polymer ?
#
loop_
_entity_poly.entity_id
_entity_poly.type
_entity_poly.pdbx_seq_one_letter_code
_entity_poly.pdbx_strand_id
1 'polypeptide(L)'
;MLVSRFKASLGKSKGRQSLYEHSLSSTRIALKVAKMTGERSGPRLDRLLFATFVHDVGKLDPNFQAMLDAVSIGKKLPAKKVKHEASTFDYELPKLVLDSLEEIASELEGALGYRLDPASLEGAMEHIWAFAVSHHGLFYLSYERGRDQVLRPLIRRQWTSFYPNEERRITLVDLLFEYHPLGGLVMISDLLASYCYEKGKDYQALFGEVRSLGELVERLIERADEVEAGMDARDYDLRETLRLVGGGLQK
;
A
#
# COMPACT_ATOMS: atom_id res chain seq x y z
N MET A 1 -14.18 5.81 13.70
CA MET A 1 -13.64 4.46 13.43
C MET A 1 -12.28 4.64 12.75
N LEU A 2 -11.79 3.74 11.88
CA LEU A 2 -10.43 3.75 11.32
C LEU A 2 -9.98 5.14 10.81
N VAL A 3 -10.86 5.86 10.09
CA VAL A 3 -10.53 7.18 9.52
C VAL A 3 -10.11 8.18 10.62
N SER A 4 -10.79 8.16 11.76
CA SER A 4 -10.43 9.02 12.90
C SER A 4 -9.06 8.66 13.48
N ARG A 5 -8.72 7.36 13.55
CA ARG A 5 -7.39 6.93 13.99
C ARG A 5 -6.31 7.35 13.00
N PHE A 6 -6.57 7.23 11.70
CA PHE A 6 -5.67 7.70 10.65
C PHE A 6 -5.44 9.21 10.73
N LYS A 7 -6.47 10.01 11.01
CA LYS A 7 -6.35 11.47 11.19
C LYS A 7 -5.52 11.83 12.43
N ALA A 8 -5.57 11.01 13.48
CA ALA A 8 -4.85 11.24 14.74
C ALA A 8 -3.43 10.67 14.79
N SER A 9 -3.04 9.81 13.84
CA SER A 9 -1.74 9.13 13.80
C SER A 9 -0.81 9.71 12.74
N LEU A 10 0.50 9.60 12.97
CA LEU A 10 1.52 10.01 12.00
C LEU A 10 1.62 8.97 10.88
N GLY A 11 1.64 9.42 9.63
CA GLY A 11 1.93 8.62 8.45
C GLY A 11 3.40 8.73 8.03
N LYS A 12 3.99 9.92 8.18
CA LYS A 12 5.41 10.23 7.93
C LYS A 12 5.99 11.03 9.10
N SER A 13 7.27 10.80 9.41
CA SER A 13 7.98 11.51 10.49
C SER A 13 8.41 12.92 10.07
N LYS A 14 8.97 13.06 8.86
CA LYS A 14 9.32 14.35 8.26
C LYS A 14 8.03 15.10 7.90
N GLY A 15 7.95 16.38 8.29
CA GLY A 15 6.77 17.23 8.04
C GLY A 15 5.49 16.81 8.78
N ARG A 16 5.54 15.74 9.59
CA ARG A 16 4.46 15.23 10.46
C ARG A 16 3.12 15.02 9.72
N GLN A 17 3.17 14.56 8.47
CA GLN A 17 1.97 14.18 7.72
C GLN A 17 1.14 13.16 8.51
N SER A 18 -0.17 13.37 8.58
CA SER A 18 -1.05 12.36 9.17
C SER A 18 -1.11 11.11 8.28
N LEU A 19 -1.43 9.98 8.90
CA LEU A 19 -1.63 8.73 8.18
C LEU A 19 -2.80 8.85 7.20
N TYR A 20 -3.85 9.58 7.58
CA TYR A 20 -4.98 9.88 6.72
C TYR A 20 -4.57 10.63 5.44
N GLU A 21 -3.80 11.72 5.57
CA GLU A 21 -3.37 12.52 4.40
C GLU A 21 -2.51 11.69 3.45
N HIS A 22 -1.64 10.85 4.00
CA HIS A 22 -0.81 9.94 3.21
C HIS A 22 -1.67 8.91 2.46
N SER A 23 -2.49 8.14 3.18
CA SER A 23 -3.39 7.15 2.59
C SER A 23 -4.31 7.75 1.54
N LEU A 24 -4.95 8.89 1.82
CA LEU A 24 -5.84 9.56 0.87
C LEU A 24 -5.09 10.05 -0.37
N SER A 25 -3.87 10.57 -0.21
CA SER A 25 -3.06 10.99 -1.35
C SER A 25 -2.68 9.80 -2.23
N SER A 26 -2.27 8.68 -1.63
CA SER A 26 -2.00 7.43 -2.34
C SER A 26 -3.27 6.95 -3.06
N THR A 27 -4.44 6.91 -2.41
CA THR A 27 -5.69 6.47 -3.06
C THR A 27 -6.12 7.39 -4.20
N ARG A 28 -5.92 8.71 -4.08
CA ARG A 28 -6.17 9.66 -5.17
C ARG A 28 -5.28 9.40 -6.38
N ILE A 29 -4.00 9.15 -6.13
CA ILE A 29 -3.03 8.79 -7.17
C ILE A 29 -3.42 7.46 -7.81
N ALA A 30 -3.79 6.45 -7.02
CA ALA A 30 -4.26 5.16 -7.52
C ALA A 30 -5.48 5.32 -8.44
N LEU A 31 -6.48 6.11 -8.05
CA LEU A 31 -7.65 6.41 -8.87
C LEU A 31 -7.27 7.10 -10.19
N LYS A 32 -6.31 8.03 -10.14
CA LYS A 32 -5.81 8.72 -11.35
C LYS A 32 -5.10 7.75 -12.29
N VAL A 33 -4.22 6.91 -11.76
CA VAL A 33 -3.48 5.90 -12.52
C VAL A 33 -4.43 4.87 -13.13
N ALA A 34 -5.40 4.35 -12.38
CA ALA A 34 -6.39 3.41 -12.90
C ALA A 34 -7.20 4.01 -14.06
N LYS A 35 -7.56 5.30 -13.98
CA LYS A 35 -8.22 5.98 -15.11
C LYS A 35 -7.32 6.08 -16.35
N MET A 36 -6.01 6.24 -16.19
CA MET A 36 -5.06 6.27 -17.32
C MET A 36 -4.98 4.92 -18.05
N THR A 37 -5.29 3.81 -17.39
CA THR A 37 -5.35 2.47 -18.03
C THR A 37 -6.72 2.15 -18.61
N GLY A 38 -7.67 3.08 -18.56
CA GLY A 38 -9.05 2.85 -18.98
C GLY A 38 -9.86 1.97 -18.02
N GLU A 39 -9.37 1.75 -16.79
CA GLU A 39 -10.12 0.98 -15.79
C GLU A 39 -11.45 1.67 -15.47
N ARG A 40 -12.51 0.87 -15.42
CA ARG A 40 -13.86 1.35 -15.12
C ARG A 40 -14.17 1.09 -13.64
N SER A 41 -15.12 1.84 -13.10
CA SER A 41 -15.72 1.55 -11.79
C SER A 41 -16.25 0.12 -11.76
N GLY A 42 -16.08 -0.54 -10.62
CA GLY A 42 -16.53 -1.91 -10.39
C GLY A 42 -15.62 -2.65 -9.42
N PRO A 43 -15.88 -3.96 -9.20
CA PRO A 43 -15.29 -4.67 -8.08
C PRO A 43 -13.77 -4.67 -8.05
N ARG A 44 -13.14 -4.70 -9.22
CA ARG A 44 -11.69 -4.69 -9.35
C ARG A 44 -11.08 -3.37 -8.87
N LEU A 45 -11.63 -2.24 -9.31
CA LEU A 45 -11.17 -0.91 -8.90
C LEU A 45 -11.52 -0.64 -7.43
N ASP A 46 -12.69 -1.09 -6.97
CA ASP A 46 -13.10 -0.97 -5.56
C ASP A 46 -12.09 -1.63 -4.62
N ARG A 47 -11.71 -2.88 -4.92
CA ARG A 47 -10.72 -3.63 -4.13
C ARG A 47 -9.37 -2.93 -4.10
N LEU A 48 -8.92 -2.41 -5.25
CA LEU A 48 -7.63 -1.72 -5.35
C LEU A 48 -7.62 -0.40 -4.57
N LEU A 49 -8.66 0.43 -4.70
CA LEU A 49 -8.74 1.70 -3.97
C LEU A 49 -8.88 1.49 -2.47
N PHE A 50 -9.65 0.47 -2.07
CA PHE A 50 -9.75 0.08 -0.67
C PHE A 50 -8.39 -0.39 -0.13
N ALA A 51 -7.71 -1.29 -0.84
CA ALA A 51 -6.37 -1.76 -0.48
C ALA A 51 -5.37 -0.61 -0.38
N THR A 52 -5.39 0.33 -1.33
CA THR A 52 -4.55 1.54 -1.27
C THR A 52 -4.88 2.38 -0.05
N PHE A 53 -6.15 2.54 0.32
CA PHE A 53 -6.48 3.36 1.49
C PHE A 53 -5.95 2.74 2.79
N VAL A 54 -6.03 1.41 2.92
CA VAL A 54 -5.66 0.69 4.15
C VAL A 54 -4.24 0.12 4.16
N HIS A 55 -3.44 0.31 3.10
CA HIS A 55 -2.11 -0.32 2.95
C HIS A 55 -1.18 -0.11 4.15
N ASP A 56 -1.30 1.05 4.78
CA ASP A 56 -0.48 1.47 5.91
C ASP A 56 -1.14 1.24 7.28
N VAL A 57 -2.21 0.45 7.38
CA VAL A 57 -2.94 0.26 8.65
C VAL A 57 -2.04 -0.22 9.79
N GLY A 58 -1.02 -1.03 9.49
CA GLY A 58 -0.05 -1.48 10.48
C GLY A 58 0.81 -0.35 11.08
N LYS A 59 0.81 0.86 10.50
CA LYS A 59 1.43 2.05 11.13
C LYS A 59 0.70 2.46 12.41
N LEU A 60 -0.51 1.98 12.65
CA LEU A 60 -1.22 2.15 13.92
C LEU A 60 -0.61 1.33 15.07
N ASP A 61 0.39 0.47 14.82
CA ASP A 61 1.17 -0.17 15.88
C ASP A 61 1.78 0.91 16.81
N PRO A 62 1.57 0.82 18.13
CA PRO A 62 2.08 1.81 19.08
C PRO A 62 3.59 2.01 19.05
N ASN A 63 4.37 0.94 18.83
CA ASN A 63 5.83 1.02 18.70
C ASN A 63 6.21 1.72 17.40
N PHE A 64 5.47 1.48 16.30
CA PHE A 64 5.71 2.18 15.04
C PHE A 64 5.40 3.68 15.17
N GLN A 65 4.28 4.05 15.80
CA GLN A 65 3.96 5.45 16.11
C GLN A 65 5.02 6.10 17.01
N ALA A 66 5.49 5.40 18.04
CA ALA A 66 6.56 5.89 18.91
C ALA A 66 7.86 6.12 18.15
N MET A 67 8.19 5.27 17.18
CA MET A 67 9.33 5.48 16.28
C MET A 67 9.14 6.73 15.41
N LEU A 68 7.98 6.90 14.76
CA LEU A 68 7.71 8.07 13.92
C LEU A 68 7.78 9.37 14.72
N ASP A 69 7.19 9.41 15.91
CA ASP A 69 7.23 10.59 16.77
C ASP A 69 8.67 10.89 17.20
N ALA A 70 9.42 9.88 17.66
CA ALA A 70 10.82 10.04 18.04
C ALA A 70 11.68 10.61 16.92
N VAL A 71 11.53 10.13 15.67
CA VAL A 71 12.23 10.69 14.50
C VAL A 71 11.81 12.14 14.28
N SER A 72 10.51 12.44 14.35
CA SER A 72 9.99 13.78 14.04
C SER A 72 10.47 14.87 15.00
N ILE A 73 10.79 14.52 16.24
CA ILE A 73 11.27 15.44 17.28
C ILE A 73 12.75 15.25 17.64
N GLY A 74 13.49 14.47 16.84
CA GLY A 74 14.93 14.26 17.02
C GLY A 74 15.33 13.50 18.29
N LYS A 75 14.44 12.66 18.83
CA LYS A 75 14.70 11.81 20.01
C LYS A 75 15.32 10.47 19.61
N LYS A 76 15.94 9.81 20.60
CA LYS A 76 16.45 8.45 20.46
C LYS A 76 15.33 7.49 20.08
N LEU A 77 15.59 6.64 19.08
CA LEU A 77 14.65 5.61 18.65
C LEU A 77 14.40 4.58 19.76
N PRO A 78 13.19 4.02 19.85
CA PRO A 78 12.90 2.82 20.64
C PRO A 78 13.86 1.66 20.28
N ALA A 79 14.16 0.80 21.26
CA ALA A 79 15.08 -0.32 21.07
C ALA A 79 14.55 -1.36 20.06
N LYS A 80 13.23 -1.57 20.00
CA LYS A 80 12.57 -2.46 19.05
C LYS A 80 12.19 -1.68 17.80
N LYS A 81 12.79 -2.03 16.65
CA LYS A 81 12.34 -1.55 15.35
C LYS A 81 11.25 -2.48 14.81
N VAL A 82 10.14 -1.90 14.37
CA VAL A 82 9.01 -2.64 13.80
C VAL A 82 8.79 -2.22 12.35
N LYS A 83 8.42 -3.17 11.48
CA LYS A 83 7.96 -2.91 10.12
C LYS A 83 6.44 -2.87 10.16
N HIS A 84 5.83 -1.80 9.66
CA HIS A 84 4.38 -1.62 9.80
C HIS A 84 3.61 -2.63 8.97
N GLU A 85 4.15 -3.06 7.84
CA GLU A 85 3.59 -4.12 7.00
C GLU A 85 3.38 -5.37 7.85
N ALA A 86 4.41 -5.81 8.59
CA ALA A 86 4.34 -6.97 9.49
C ALA A 86 3.30 -6.81 10.61
N SER A 87 2.96 -5.59 11.00
CA SER A 87 1.96 -5.30 12.03
C SER A 87 0.52 -5.25 11.52
N THR A 88 0.28 -5.42 10.21
CA THR A 88 -1.06 -5.32 9.61
C THR A 88 -2.07 -6.29 10.23
N PHE A 89 -1.62 -7.49 10.63
CA PHE A 89 -2.47 -8.50 11.30
C PHE A 89 -2.30 -8.54 12.82
N ASP A 90 -1.53 -7.64 13.41
CA ASP A 90 -1.42 -7.54 14.86
C ASP A 90 -2.63 -6.80 15.46
N TYR A 91 -2.83 -6.98 16.77
CA TYR A 91 -3.92 -6.36 17.53
C TYR A 91 -5.30 -6.63 16.89
N GLU A 92 -6.23 -5.68 17.04
CA GLU A 92 -7.56 -5.71 16.41
C GLU A 92 -7.57 -4.96 15.06
N LEU A 93 -6.42 -4.78 14.39
CA LEU A 93 -6.34 -3.97 13.17
C LEU A 93 -7.15 -4.56 12.00
N PRO A 94 -7.13 -5.88 11.73
CA PRO A 94 -7.97 -6.47 10.68
C PRO A 94 -9.46 -6.25 10.95
N LYS A 95 -9.87 -6.44 12.21
CA LYS A 95 -11.26 -6.20 12.64
C LYS A 95 -11.62 -4.73 12.48
N LEU A 96 -10.76 -3.81 12.90
CA LEU A 96 -10.98 -2.37 12.74
C LEU A 96 -11.20 -1.99 11.27
N VAL A 97 -10.46 -2.57 10.33
CA VAL A 97 -10.64 -2.32 8.89
C VAL A 97 -11.99 -2.84 8.42
N LEU A 98 -12.36 -4.07 8.78
CA LEU A 98 -13.64 -4.67 8.41
C LEU A 98 -14.83 -3.90 9.00
N ASP A 99 -14.73 -3.50 10.26
CA ASP A 99 -15.79 -2.71 10.92
C ASP A 99 -15.90 -1.31 10.30
N SER A 100 -14.85 -0.80 9.63
CA SER A 100 -14.81 0.56 9.05
C SER A 100 -15.14 0.60 7.55
N LEU A 101 -15.63 -0.48 6.94
CA LEU A 101 -15.90 -0.56 5.49
C LEU A 101 -16.79 0.59 5.00
N GLU A 102 -17.92 0.82 5.65
CA GLU A 102 -18.86 1.90 5.27
C GLU A 102 -18.27 3.29 5.53
N GLU A 103 -17.53 3.47 6.63
CA GLU A 103 -16.83 4.74 6.93
C GLU A 103 -15.84 5.08 5.82
N ILE A 104 -15.05 4.10 5.38
CA ILE A 104 -14.08 4.26 4.30
C ILE A 104 -14.80 4.55 2.98
N ALA A 105 -15.85 3.81 2.63
CA ALA A 105 -16.61 4.03 1.40
C ALA A 105 -17.17 5.46 1.33
N SER A 106 -17.78 5.94 2.42
CA SER A 106 -18.29 7.32 2.51
C SER A 106 -17.16 8.36 2.42
N GLU A 107 -16.00 8.09 3.03
CA GLU A 107 -14.86 9.00 2.98
C GLU A 107 -14.28 9.10 1.55
N LEU A 108 -14.19 7.98 0.83
CA LEU A 108 -13.72 7.96 -0.56
C LEU A 108 -14.70 8.67 -1.51
N GLU A 109 -16.01 8.53 -1.28
CA GLU A 109 -17.02 9.28 -2.03
C GLU A 109 -16.89 10.78 -1.77
N GLY A 110 -16.82 11.18 -0.50
CA GLY A 110 -16.71 12.59 -0.12
C GLY A 110 -15.40 13.26 -0.56
N ALA A 111 -14.27 12.56 -0.46
CA ALA A 111 -12.95 13.13 -0.71
C ALA A 111 -12.47 13.00 -2.17
N LEU A 112 -12.92 11.96 -2.89
CA LEU A 112 -12.46 11.64 -4.25
C LEU A 112 -13.58 11.60 -5.29
N GLY A 113 -14.85 11.69 -4.87
CA GLY A 113 -16.00 11.50 -5.76
C GLY A 113 -16.11 10.07 -6.30
N TYR A 114 -15.47 9.10 -5.65
CA TYR A 114 -15.51 7.70 -6.05
C TYR A 114 -16.43 6.91 -5.12
N ARG A 115 -17.54 6.43 -5.66
CA ARG A 115 -18.48 5.59 -4.92
C ARG A 115 -18.02 4.14 -4.95
N LEU A 116 -17.37 3.71 -3.88
CA LEU A 116 -17.00 2.32 -3.64
C LEU A 116 -18.25 1.53 -3.25
N ASP A 117 -18.45 0.35 -3.86
CA ASP A 117 -19.49 -0.60 -3.44
C ASP A 117 -18.92 -1.58 -2.40
N PRO A 118 -19.37 -1.58 -1.13
CA PRO A 118 -18.89 -2.53 -0.13
C PRO A 118 -19.10 -4.00 -0.53
N ALA A 119 -20.13 -4.31 -1.31
CA ALA A 119 -20.40 -5.67 -1.78
C ALA A 119 -19.27 -6.20 -2.68
N SER A 120 -18.54 -5.31 -3.37
CA SER A 120 -17.36 -5.66 -4.16
C SER A 120 -16.20 -6.24 -3.34
N LEU A 121 -16.18 -5.99 -2.03
CA LEU A 121 -15.12 -6.40 -1.11
C LEU A 121 -15.41 -7.76 -0.46
N GLU A 122 -16.66 -8.24 -0.51
CA GLU A 122 -17.06 -9.53 0.02
C GLU A 122 -16.27 -10.67 -0.64
N GLY A 123 -15.69 -11.54 0.18
CA GLY A 123 -14.85 -12.66 -0.27
C GLY A 123 -13.50 -12.26 -0.90
N ALA A 124 -13.20 -10.96 -1.03
CA ALA A 124 -11.99 -10.47 -1.70
C ALA A 124 -10.93 -9.89 -0.75
N MET A 125 -11.16 -9.97 0.57
CA MET A 125 -10.26 -9.42 1.59
C MET A 125 -8.85 -10.00 1.52
N GLU A 126 -8.68 -11.23 1.06
CA GLU A 126 -7.34 -11.80 0.88
C GLU A 126 -6.50 -11.05 -0.17
N HIS A 127 -7.10 -10.59 -1.27
CA HIS A 127 -6.40 -9.80 -2.28
C HIS A 127 -6.14 -8.40 -1.76
N ILE A 128 -7.11 -7.80 -1.06
CA ILE A 128 -6.95 -6.50 -0.41
C ILE A 128 -5.76 -6.52 0.55
N TRP A 129 -5.67 -7.55 1.39
CA TRP A 129 -4.55 -7.71 2.31
C TRP A 129 -3.24 -8.00 1.59
N ALA A 130 -3.26 -8.83 0.55
CA ALA A 130 -2.06 -9.10 -0.25
C ALA A 130 -1.50 -7.81 -0.87
N PHE A 131 -2.36 -7.00 -1.50
CA PHE A 131 -2.01 -5.67 -2.01
C PHE A 131 -1.47 -4.75 -0.90
N ALA A 132 -2.16 -4.71 0.24
CA ALA A 132 -1.80 -3.88 1.36
C ALA A 132 -0.45 -4.26 1.96
N VAL A 133 -0.04 -5.53 1.98
CA VAL A 133 1.25 -5.92 2.57
C VAL A 133 2.38 -5.88 1.54
N SER A 134 2.08 -6.13 0.25
CA SER A 134 3.09 -6.17 -0.81
C SER A 134 3.47 -4.80 -1.38
N HIS A 135 2.93 -3.69 -0.85
CA HIS A 135 3.13 -2.35 -1.42
C HIS A 135 4.58 -1.85 -1.40
N HIS A 136 5.47 -2.48 -0.63
CA HIS A 136 6.92 -2.25 -0.70
C HIS A 136 7.69 -3.29 -1.52
N GLY A 137 7.00 -4.17 -2.26
CA GLY A 137 7.60 -5.18 -3.15
C GLY A 137 8.22 -6.40 -2.43
N LEU A 138 8.51 -6.30 -1.14
CA LEU A 138 9.24 -7.32 -0.39
C LEU A 138 8.35 -8.33 0.32
N PHE A 139 7.15 -7.94 0.74
CA PHE A 139 6.29 -8.82 1.53
C PHE A 139 5.23 -9.51 0.68
N TYR A 140 4.78 -10.65 1.15
CA TYR A 140 3.68 -11.40 0.57
C TYR A 140 2.78 -11.96 1.67
N LEU A 141 1.53 -12.27 1.29
CA LEU A 141 0.55 -12.85 2.18
C LEU A 141 0.65 -14.37 2.12
N SER A 142 0.92 -14.99 3.26
CA SER A 142 1.07 -16.42 3.44
C SER A 142 -0.06 -16.93 4.34
N TYR A 143 -0.44 -18.19 4.20
CA TYR A 143 -1.45 -18.81 5.05
C TYR A 143 -0.90 -20.10 5.65
N GLU A 144 -0.99 -20.19 6.97
CA GLU A 144 -0.62 -21.39 7.72
C GLU A 144 -1.76 -21.83 8.62
N ARG A 145 -1.93 -23.15 8.74
CA ARG A 145 -2.91 -23.72 9.65
C ARG A 145 -2.27 -23.99 11.00
N GLY A 146 -2.87 -23.39 12.03
CA GLY A 146 -2.47 -23.62 13.41
C GLY A 146 -2.77 -25.05 13.86
N ARG A 147 -2.25 -25.44 15.03
CA ARG A 147 -2.56 -26.73 15.67
C ARG A 147 -4.06 -26.92 15.90
N ASP A 148 -4.78 -25.82 16.07
CA ASP A 148 -6.23 -25.74 16.23
C ASP A 148 -7.02 -25.83 14.90
N GLN A 149 -6.34 -26.17 13.80
CA GLN A 149 -6.93 -26.29 12.45
C GLN A 149 -7.47 -24.98 11.86
N VAL A 150 -7.22 -23.83 12.50
CA VAL A 150 -7.61 -22.53 11.97
C VAL A 150 -6.54 -22.00 11.04
N LEU A 151 -6.93 -21.70 9.80
CA LEU A 151 -6.06 -21.08 8.80
C LEU A 151 -5.88 -19.59 9.12
N ARG A 152 -4.64 -19.15 9.25
CA ARG A 152 -4.32 -17.77 9.62
C ARG A 152 -3.44 -17.10 8.57
N PRO A 153 -3.70 -15.82 8.25
CA PRO A 153 -2.80 -15.05 7.42
C PRO A 153 -1.51 -14.72 8.20
N LEU A 154 -0.39 -14.75 7.48
CA LEU A 154 0.94 -14.39 7.95
C LEU A 154 1.63 -13.53 6.90
N ILE A 155 2.47 -12.60 7.34
CA ILE A 155 3.22 -11.72 6.45
C ILE A 155 4.67 -12.19 6.42
N ARG A 156 5.17 -12.45 5.21
CA ARG A 156 6.51 -13.00 4.98
C ARG A 156 7.26 -12.15 3.97
N ARG A 157 8.59 -12.13 4.06
CA ARG A 157 9.47 -11.22 3.29
C ARG A 157 10.24 -11.92 2.15
N GLN A 158 10.35 -13.23 2.17
CA GLN A 158 11.16 -13.98 1.21
C GLN A 158 10.27 -14.97 0.46
N TRP A 159 9.67 -14.51 -0.63
CA TRP A 159 8.74 -15.33 -1.41
C TRP A 159 9.44 -16.50 -2.13
N THR A 160 10.76 -16.51 -2.21
CA THR A 160 11.55 -17.66 -2.71
C THR A 160 11.84 -18.71 -1.65
N SER A 161 11.54 -18.44 -0.38
CA SER A 161 11.72 -19.41 0.70
C SER A 161 10.55 -20.40 0.78
N PHE A 162 10.89 -21.66 1.04
CA PHE A 162 9.93 -22.72 1.35
C PHE A 162 9.63 -22.74 2.85
N TYR A 163 8.34 -22.76 3.20
CA TYR A 163 7.87 -22.84 4.58
C TYR A 163 7.02 -24.11 4.73
N PRO A 164 7.46 -25.12 5.51
CA PRO A 164 6.83 -26.44 5.53
C PRO A 164 5.35 -26.47 5.92
N ASN A 165 4.87 -25.46 6.68
CA ASN A 165 3.49 -25.40 7.15
C ASN A 165 2.60 -24.46 6.32
N GLU A 166 3.16 -23.86 5.26
CA GLU A 166 2.41 -22.96 4.40
C GLU A 166 1.50 -23.74 3.46
N GLU A 167 0.19 -23.46 3.53
CA GLU A 167 -0.80 -24.10 2.68
C GLU A 167 -0.99 -23.36 1.36
N ARG A 168 -0.88 -22.02 1.39
CA ARG A 168 -0.99 -21.16 0.21
C ARG A 168 -0.37 -19.78 0.47
N ARG A 169 -0.08 -19.07 -0.62
CA ARG A 169 0.42 -17.69 -0.60
C ARG A 169 -0.14 -16.86 -1.75
N ILE A 170 -0.11 -15.54 -1.58
CA ILE A 170 -0.42 -14.54 -2.61
C ILE A 170 0.73 -13.54 -2.62
N THR A 171 1.43 -13.45 -3.74
CA THR A 171 2.60 -12.59 -3.96
C THR A 171 2.26 -11.40 -4.86
N LEU A 172 3.15 -10.40 -4.93
CA LEU A 172 3.02 -9.31 -5.90
C LEU A 172 2.94 -9.82 -7.34
N VAL A 173 3.63 -10.93 -7.67
CA VAL A 173 3.57 -11.54 -9.01
C VAL A 173 2.17 -12.04 -9.31
N ASP A 174 1.53 -12.75 -8.37
CA ASP A 174 0.17 -13.24 -8.54
C ASP A 174 -0.81 -12.08 -8.79
N LEU A 175 -0.66 -11.00 -8.01
CA LEU A 175 -1.45 -9.78 -8.17
C LEU A 175 -1.22 -9.10 -9.52
N LEU A 176 0.02 -9.10 -10.03
CA LEU A 176 0.36 -8.56 -11.36
C LEU A 176 -0.34 -9.31 -12.49
N PHE A 177 -0.46 -10.64 -12.38
CA PHE A 177 -1.19 -11.44 -13.37
C PHE A 177 -2.70 -11.25 -13.25
N GLU A 178 -3.25 -11.40 -12.05
CA GLU A 178 -4.71 -11.38 -11.85
C GLU A 178 -5.31 -9.99 -12.07
N TYR A 179 -4.60 -8.94 -11.63
CA TYR A 179 -5.04 -7.57 -11.74
C TYR A 179 -4.31 -6.82 -12.85
N HIS A 180 -3.75 -7.48 -13.87
CA HIS A 180 -3.09 -6.79 -14.98
C HIS A 180 -4.00 -5.75 -15.67
N PRO A 181 -3.61 -4.46 -15.81
CA PRO A 181 -2.29 -3.86 -15.58
C PRO A 181 -2.06 -3.22 -14.19
N LEU A 182 -3.01 -3.34 -13.28
CA LEU A 182 -3.08 -2.65 -11.99
C LEU A 182 -2.50 -3.43 -10.80
N GLY A 183 -1.89 -4.60 -11.01
CA GLY A 183 -1.36 -5.41 -9.90
C GLY A 183 -0.23 -4.74 -9.10
N GLY A 184 0.40 -3.70 -9.64
CA GLY A 184 1.37 -2.86 -8.92
C GLY A 184 0.81 -1.53 -8.41
N LEU A 185 -0.50 -1.30 -8.50
CA LEU A 185 -1.11 0.02 -8.32
C LEU A 185 -0.87 0.59 -6.92
N VAL A 186 -1.03 -0.22 -5.88
CA VAL A 186 -0.84 0.22 -4.49
C VAL A 186 0.59 0.72 -4.28
N MET A 187 1.58 -0.07 -4.71
CA MET A 187 3.00 0.30 -4.66
C MET A 187 3.29 1.58 -5.44
N ILE A 188 2.87 1.66 -6.71
CA ILE A 188 3.09 2.86 -7.55
C ILE A 188 2.50 4.09 -6.87
N SER A 189 1.29 3.97 -6.32
CA SER A 189 0.59 5.09 -5.70
C SER A 189 1.25 5.56 -4.41
N ASP A 190 1.71 4.64 -3.57
CA ASP A 190 2.42 4.95 -2.33
C ASP A 190 3.78 5.62 -2.60
N LEU A 191 4.56 5.09 -3.55
CA LEU A 191 5.84 5.67 -3.97
C LEU A 191 5.68 7.10 -4.47
N LEU A 192 4.70 7.34 -5.34
CA LEU A 192 4.42 8.67 -5.89
C LEU A 192 3.95 9.65 -4.81
N ALA A 193 3.04 9.21 -3.93
CA ALA A 193 2.57 10.04 -2.81
C ALA A 193 3.73 10.44 -1.90
N SER A 194 4.59 9.48 -1.56
CA SER A 194 5.77 9.67 -0.71
C SER A 194 6.78 10.62 -1.35
N TYR A 195 7.15 10.38 -2.60
CA TYR A 195 8.09 11.23 -3.35
C TYR A 195 7.59 12.67 -3.46
N CYS A 196 6.32 12.85 -3.83
CA CYS A 196 5.74 14.19 -3.99
C CYS A 196 5.72 14.95 -2.67
N TYR A 197 5.33 14.29 -1.58
CA TYR A 197 5.34 14.91 -0.26
C TYR A 197 6.76 15.31 0.18
N GLU A 198 7.74 14.41 0.04
CA GLU A 198 9.12 14.67 0.47
C GLU A 198 9.84 15.76 -0.31
N LYS A 199 9.50 15.92 -1.60
CA LYS A 199 10.07 16.92 -2.50
C LYS A 199 9.23 18.20 -2.57
N GLY A 200 8.10 18.28 -1.88
CA GLY A 200 7.16 19.39 -1.98
C GLY A 200 6.61 19.59 -3.40
N LYS A 201 6.48 18.50 -4.16
CA LYS A 201 6.00 18.51 -5.55
C LYS A 201 4.51 18.19 -5.60
N ASP A 202 3.83 18.72 -6.61
CA ASP A 202 2.46 18.35 -6.93
C ASP A 202 2.45 17.14 -7.88
N TYR A 203 1.81 16.05 -7.47
CA TYR A 203 1.66 14.86 -8.32
C TYR A 203 0.84 15.18 -9.59
N GLN A 204 -0.06 16.19 -9.56
CA GLN A 204 -0.81 16.58 -10.77
C GLN A 204 0.11 17.09 -11.87
N ALA A 205 1.18 17.82 -11.52
CA ALA A 205 2.18 18.25 -12.48
C ALA A 205 2.90 17.05 -13.11
N LEU A 206 3.27 16.05 -12.29
CA LEU A 206 3.89 14.82 -12.77
C LEU A 206 2.96 14.04 -13.72
N PHE A 207 1.67 13.99 -13.43
CA PHE A 207 0.66 13.38 -14.31
C PHE A 207 0.36 14.20 -15.58
N GLY A 208 0.52 15.53 -15.54
CA GLY A 208 0.36 16.38 -16.71
C GLY A 208 1.40 16.11 -17.80
N GLU A 209 2.52 15.49 -17.42
CA GLU A 209 3.62 15.19 -18.33
C GLU A 209 3.57 13.76 -18.91
N VAL A 210 2.77 12.84 -18.35
CA VAL A 210 2.71 11.43 -18.78
C VAL A 210 1.37 11.07 -19.43
N ARG A 211 1.41 10.25 -20.48
CA ARG A 211 0.22 9.88 -21.28
C ARG A 211 -0.28 8.46 -21.03
N SER A 212 0.53 7.60 -20.43
CA SER A 212 0.19 6.20 -20.15
C SER A 212 0.80 5.71 -18.84
N LEU A 213 0.31 4.59 -18.32
CA LEU A 213 0.91 3.92 -17.17
C LEU A 213 2.31 3.39 -17.48
N GLY A 214 2.56 2.95 -18.72
CA GLY A 214 3.90 2.56 -19.18
C GLY A 214 4.90 3.71 -19.07
N GLU A 215 4.55 4.89 -19.59
CA GLU A 215 5.41 6.09 -19.51
C GLU A 215 5.65 6.52 -18.06
N LEU A 216 4.62 6.43 -17.20
CA LEU A 216 4.76 6.70 -15.77
C LEU A 216 5.78 5.75 -15.13
N VAL A 217 5.68 4.45 -15.40
CA VAL A 217 6.61 3.46 -14.84
C VAL A 217 8.02 3.64 -15.38
N GLU A 218 8.20 3.91 -16.67
CA GLU A 218 9.52 4.20 -17.26
C GLU A 218 10.20 5.39 -16.57
N ARG A 219 9.46 6.49 -16.36
CA ARG A 219 10.00 7.65 -15.63
C ARG A 219 10.33 7.34 -14.18
N LEU A 220 9.54 6.49 -13.51
CA LEU A 220 9.85 6.04 -12.15
C LEU A 220 11.09 5.15 -12.12
N ILE A 221 11.31 4.31 -13.13
CA ILE A 221 12.51 3.49 -13.28
C ILE A 221 13.74 4.39 -13.49
N GLU A 222 13.65 5.39 -14.37
CA GLU A 222 14.75 6.34 -14.61
C GLU A 222 15.15 7.12 -13.36
N ARG A 223 14.17 7.40 -12.49
CA ARG A 223 14.37 8.13 -11.23
C ARG A 223 14.48 7.23 -10.01
N ALA A 224 14.50 5.90 -10.18
CA ALA A 224 14.42 4.96 -9.06
C ALA A 224 15.50 5.23 -8.02
N ASP A 225 16.75 5.46 -8.44
CA ASP A 225 17.86 5.74 -7.54
C ASP A 225 17.67 7.08 -6.77
N GLU A 226 17.08 8.10 -7.40
CA GLU A 226 16.76 9.38 -6.74
C GLU A 226 15.65 9.20 -5.70
N VAL A 227 14.64 8.39 -6.04
CA VAL A 227 13.52 8.06 -5.15
C VAL A 227 14.02 7.25 -3.96
N GLU A 228 14.82 6.21 -4.19
CA GLU A 228 15.42 5.39 -3.13
C GLU A 228 16.37 6.18 -2.25
N ALA A 229 17.18 7.08 -2.81
CA ALA A 229 18.05 7.95 -2.02
C ALA A 229 17.28 8.93 -1.12
N GLY A 230 16.04 9.28 -1.49
CA GLY A 230 15.12 10.06 -0.65
C GLY A 230 14.47 9.24 0.46
N MET A 231 14.34 7.92 0.27
CA MET A 231 13.80 6.98 1.23
C MET A 231 14.90 6.53 2.21
N ASP A 232 14.54 6.26 3.47
CA ASP A 232 15.47 5.86 4.53
C ASP A 232 16.40 4.70 4.11
N ALA A 233 17.66 5.00 3.76
CA ALA A 233 18.86 4.16 3.61
C ALA A 233 18.61 2.65 3.39
N ARG A 234 17.80 2.30 2.40
CA ARG A 234 17.40 0.93 2.12
C ARG A 234 17.54 0.70 0.62
N ASP A 235 18.27 -0.36 0.29
CA ASP A 235 18.32 -0.94 -1.04
C ASP A 235 17.01 -1.71 -1.21
N TYR A 236 16.02 -1.09 -1.86
CA TYR A 236 14.69 -1.70 -2.05
C TYR A 236 14.61 -2.47 -3.37
N ASP A 237 15.68 -2.49 -4.15
CA ASP A 237 15.65 -2.93 -5.54
C ASP A 237 14.47 -2.28 -6.29
N LEU A 238 14.17 -1.00 -6.00
CA LEU A 238 12.99 -0.31 -6.48
C LEU A 238 12.94 -0.33 -8.00
N ARG A 239 14.10 -0.12 -8.63
CA ARG A 239 14.27 -0.19 -10.07
C ARG A 239 13.83 -1.55 -10.63
N GLU A 240 14.26 -2.65 -10.02
CA GLU A 240 13.91 -4.00 -10.48
C GLU A 240 12.45 -4.34 -10.18
N THR A 241 11.92 -3.88 -9.05
CA THR A 241 10.50 -4.04 -8.71
C THR A 241 9.62 -3.26 -9.69
N LEU A 242 9.99 -2.03 -10.04
CA LEU A 242 9.29 -1.24 -11.06
C LEU A 242 9.40 -1.85 -12.45
N ARG A 243 10.55 -2.47 -12.80
CA ARG A 243 10.68 -3.22 -14.06
C ARG A 243 9.75 -4.43 -14.10
N LEU A 244 9.60 -5.16 -12.98
CA LEU A 244 8.65 -6.26 -12.88
C LEU A 244 7.21 -5.77 -13.11
N VAL A 245 6.83 -4.66 -12.48
CA VAL A 245 5.50 -4.05 -12.68
C VAL A 245 5.35 -3.55 -14.12
N GLY A 246 6.37 -2.90 -14.67
CA GLY A 246 6.42 -2.37 -16.03
C GLY A 246 6.37 -3.44 -17.11
N GLY A 247 6.96 -4.61 -16.86
CA GLY A 247 6.95 -5.74 -17.79
C GLY A 247 5.55 -6.29 -18.05
N GLY A 248 4.61 -6.11 -17.10
CA GLY A 248 3.21 -6.39 -17.34
C GLY A 248 2.58 -5.44 -18.38
N LEU A 249 2.97 -4.17 -18.37
CA LEU A 249 2.29 -3.08 -19.06
C LEU A 249 2.58 -2.97 -20.57
N GLN A 250 3.56 -3.72 -21.09
CA GLN A 250 3.93 -3.68 -22.50
C GLN A 250 2.98 -4.53 -23.35
N LYS A 251 1.82 -3.97 -23.72
CA LYS A 251 1.03 -4.35 -24.91
C LYS A 251 0.31 -3.14 -25.49
#